data_AF-A0A842LCC9-F1
#
_entry.id   AF-A0A842LCC9-F1
#
_cell.length_a   1.000
_cell.length_b   1.000
_cell.length_c   1.000
_cell.angle_alpha   90.00
_cell.angle_beta   90.00
_cell.angle_gamma   90.00
#
_symmetry.space_group_name_H-M   'P 1'
#
loop_
_entity.id
_entity.type
_entity.pdbx_description
1 polymer ?
#
loop_
_entity_poly.entity_id
_entity_poly.type
_entity_poly.pdbx_seq_one_letter_code
_entity_poly.pdbx_strand_id
1 'polypeptide(L)' 'MAKDPICGMEVEEKNAKWTSEYKGKKYYFCAPGCKKKFDADPAKYAK' A
#
# COMPACT_ATOMS: atom_id res chain seq x y z
N MET A 1 10.15 -4.83 -5.55
CA MET A 1 8.78 -5.36 -5.44
C MET A 1 8.32 -5.02 -4.05
N ALA A 2 7.23 -4.28 -3.92
CA ALA A 2 6.68 -3.87 -2.64
C ALA A 2 5.57 -4.83 -2.25
N LYS A 3 5.46 -5.11 -0.95
CA LYS A 3 4.39 -5.96 -0.44
C LYS A 3 3.22 -5.09 -0.02
N ASP A 4 2.04 -5.40 -0.55
CA ASP A 4 0.80 -4.76 -0.13
C ASP A 4 0.57 -5.07 1.36
N PRO A 5 0.54 -4.08 2.26
CA PRO A 5 0.42 -4.31 3.70
C PRO A 5 -0.99 -4.78 4.12
N ILE A 6 -1.97 -4.74 3.22
CA ILE A 6 -3.36 -5.16 3.49
C ILE A 6 -3.55 -6.63 3.16
N CYS A 7 -3.14 -7.06 1.96
CA CYS A 7 -3.38 -8.42 1.48
C CYS A 7 -2.12 -9.28 1.42
N GLY A 8 -0.93 -8.69 1.55
CA GLY A 8 0.35 -9.39 1.46
C GLY A 8 0.76 -9.75 0.04
N MET A 9 0.04 -9.28 -0.98
CA MET A 9 0.38 -9.51 -2.38
C MET A 9 1.63 -8.72 -2.77
N GLU A 10 2.46 -9.29 -3.64
CA GLU A 10 3.59 -8.57 -4.23
C GLU A 10 3.09 -7.62 -5.32
N VAL A 11 3.53 -6.38 -5.22
CA VAL A 11 3.17 -5.28 -6.12
C VAL A 11 4.45 -4.76 -6.73
N GLU A 12 4.46 -4.65 -8.05
CA GLU A 12 5.57 -4.04 -8.77
C GLU A 12 5.54 -2.52 -8.59
N GLU A 13 6.47 -1.98 -7.82
CA GLU A 13 6.56 -0.54 -7.50
C GLU A 13 6.61 0.35 -8.74
N LYS A 14 7.21 -0.16 -9.82
CA LYS A 14 7.35 0.54 -11.11
C LYS A 14 6.03 0.64 -11.88
N ASN A 15 5.11 -0.32 -11.68
CA ASN A 15 3.82 -0.41 -12.38
C ASN A 15 2.62 -0.19 -11.44
N ALA A 16 2.89 0.05 -10.15
CA ALA A 16 1.88 0.21 -9.14
C ALA A 16 1.05 1.47 -9.38
N LYS A 17 -0.17 1.28 -9.90
CA LYS A 17 -1.15 2.35 -10.08
C LYS A 17 -1.67 2.91 -8.76
N TRP A 18 -1.65 2.09 -7.71
CA TRP A 18 -2.19 2.44 -6.40
C TRP A 18 -1.06 2.56 -5.40
N THR A 19 -0.74 3.80 -5.03
CA THR A 19 0.24 4.12 -4.00
C THR A 19 -0.34 5.09 -2.98
N SER A 20 0.21 5.06 -1.77
CA SER A 20 -0.07 6.03 -0.71
C SER A 20 1.22 6.37 0.01
N GLU A 21 1.36 7.61 0.46
CA GLU A 21 2.54 8.05 1.19
C GLU A 21 2.16 8.27 2.65
N TYR A 22 2.87 7.60 3.56
CA TYR A 22 2.62 7.70 4.99
C TYR A 22 3.93 7.77 5.75
N LYS A 23 4.08 8.79 6.60
CA LYS A 23 5.31 9.07 7.39
C LYS A 23 6.59 9.10 6.54
N GLY A 24 6.52 9.63 5.32
CA GLY A 24 7.65 9.68 4.38
C GLY A 24 8.02 8.34 3.73
N LYS A 25 7.21 7.28 3.94
CA LYS A 25 7.34 6.00 3.23
C LYS A 25 6.23 5.89 2.19
N LYS A 26 6.61 5.48 0.97
CA LYS A 26 5.65 5.16 -0.10
C LYS A 26 5.24 3.71 0.00
N TYR A 27 3.94 3.47 0.14
CA TYR A 27 3.31 2.16 0.16
C TYR A 27 2.61 1.89 -1.17
N TYR A 28 2.63 0.64 -1.59
CA TYR A 28 2.15 0.18 -2.88
C TYR A 28 1.06 -0.87 -2.68
N PHE A 29 -0.01 -0.76 -3.47
CA PHE A 29 -1.21 -1.56 -3.31
C PHE A 29 -1.55 -2.28 -4.61
N CYS A 30 -1.99 -3.53 -4.51
CA CYS A 30 -2.40 -4.31 -5.67
C CYS A 30 -3.75 -3.84 -6.23
N ALA A 31 -4.59 -3.27 -5.35
CA ALA A 31 -5.96 -2.90 -5.65
C ALA A 31 -6.35 -1.57 -5.00
N PRO A 32 -7.33 -0.84 -5.58
CA PRO A 32 -7.85 0.39 -4.98
C PRO A 32 -8.52 0.12 -3.62
N GLY A 33 -9.06 -1.08 -3.41
CA GLY A 33 -9.62 -1.51 -2.12
C GLY A 33 -8.57 -1.62 -1.02
N CYS A 34 -7.36 -2.11 -1.35
CA CYS A 34 -6.23 -2.15 -0.42
C CYS A 34 -5.75 -0.72 -0.09
N LYS A 35 -5.62 0.14 -1.10
CA LYS A 35 -5.30 1.56 -0.86
C LYS A 35 -6.31 2.22 0.08
N LYS A 36 -7.62 2.04 -0.15
CA LYS A 36 -8.67 2.61 0.73
C LYS A 36 -8.60 2.07 2.16
N LYS A 37 -8.34 0.77 2.33
CA LYS A 37 -8.17 0.16 3.66
C LYS A 37 -6.94 0.71 4.38
N PHE A 38 -5.84 0.89 3.65
CA PHE A 38 -4.64 1.52 4.18
C PHE A 38 -4.88 2.97 4.55
N ASP A 39 -5.57 3.74 3.71
CA ASP A 39 -5.86 5.15 3.96
C ASP A 39 -6.82 5.35 5.16
N ALA A 40 -7.71 4.39 5.40
CA ALA A 40 -8.61 4.39 6.55
C ALA A 40 -7.90 4.18 7.89
N ASP A 41 -6.85 3.34 7.93
CA ASP A 41 -6.05 3.14 9.14
C ASP A 41 -4.58 2.87 8.80
N PRO A 42 -3.83 3.88 8.32
CA PRO A 42 -2.47 3.66 7.86
C PRO A 42 -1.56 3.33 9.05
N ALA A 43 -1.86 3.79 10.25
CA ALA A 43 -1.07 3.47 11.44
C ALA A 43 -1.05 1.97 11.77
N LYS A 44 -2.16 1.25 11.54
CA LYS A 44 -2.27 -0.19 11.76
C LYS A 44 -1.53 -1.02 10.72
N TYR A 45 -1.45 -0.53 9.48
CA TYR A 45 -0.86 -1.26 8.36
C TYR A 45 0.56 -0.81 8.01
N ALA A 46 0.93 0.43 8.33
CA ALA A 46 2.27 0.98 8.19
C ALA A 46 3.14 0.53 9.36
N LYS A 47 3.57 -0.73 9.30
CA LYS A 47 4.61 -1.27 10.17
C LYS A 47 6.00 -0.81 9.73
#